data_AF-A0A527GJY2-F1
#
_entry.id   AF-A0A527GJY2-F1
#
_cell.length_a   1.000
_cell.length_b   1.000
_cell.length_c   1.000
_cell.angle_alpha   90.00
_cell.angle_beta   90.00
_cell.angle_gamma   90.00
#
_symmetry.space_group_name_H-M   'P 1'
#
loop_
_entity.id
_entity.type
_entity.pdbx_description
1 polymer ?
#
loop_
_entity_poly.entity_id
_entity_poly.type
_entity_poly.pdbx_seq_one_letter_code
_entity_poly.pdbx_strand_id
1 'polypeptide(L)' 'MNQGIDDREGFAAFLLRLRGRGTVPKALIAAFEATPRRGFLAAQFHQIAWSERMLP' A
#
# COMPACT_ATOMS: atom_id res chain seq x y z
N MET A 1 -14.39 -10.56 -7.98
CA MET A 1 -13.58 -10.00 -6.88
C MET A 1 -13.51 -8.50 -7.07
N ASN A 2 -13.86 -7.72 -6.05
CA ASN A 2 -14.00 -6.26 -6.17
C ASN A 2 -12.63 -5.60 -6.01
N GLN A 3 -11.91 -5.44 -7.13
CA GLN A 3 -10.53 -4.97 -7.20
C GLN A 3 -10.25 -3.64 -6.45
N GLY A 4 -11.27 -2.82 -6.24
CA GLY A 4 -11.18 -1.58 -5.46
C GLY A 4 -11.28 -1.77 -3.94
N ILE A 5 -11.92 -2.85 -3.46
CA ILE A 5 -11.96 -3.19 -2.03
C ILE A 5 -10.62 -3.80 -1.61
N ASP A 6 -10.10 -4.76 -2.39
CA ASP A 6 -8.84 -5.45 -2.08
C ASP A 6 -7.65 -4.47 -1.95
N ASP A 7 -7.62 -3.41 -2.78
CA ASP A 7 -6.58 -2.39 -2.72
C ASP A 7 -6.65 -1.53 -1.47
N ARG A 8 -7.85 -1.12 -1.06
CA ARG A 8 -8.09 -0.33 0.15
C ARG A 8 -7.73 -1.12 1.39
N GLU A 9 -8.10 -2.39 1.44
CA GLU A 9 -7.72 -3.30 2.53
C GLU A 9 -6.21 -3.53 2.58
N GLY A 10 -5.58 -3.74 1.42
CA GLY A 10 -4.12 -3.86 1.32
C GLY A 10 -3.39 -2.61 1.81
N PHE A 11 -3.87 -1.42 1.42
CA PHE A 11 -3.34 -0.14 1.87
C PHE A 11 -3.53 0.08 3.38
N ALA A 12 -4.72 -0.24 3.91
CA ALA A 12 -4.98 -0.16 5.36
C ALA A 12 -4.04 -1.07 6.14
N ALA A 13 -3.83 -2.32 5.69
CA ALA A 13 -2.89 -3.25 6.30
C ALA A 13 -1.45 -2.73 6.26
N PHE A 14 -1.05 -2.05 5.17
CA PHE A 14 0.24 -1.37 5.07
C PHE A 14 0.39 -0.26 6.12
N LEU A 15 -0.61 0.61 6.29
CA LEU A 15 -0.58 1.68 7.29
C LEU A 15 -0.51 1.15 8.72
N LEU A 16 -1.22 0.05 9.03
CA LEU A 16 -1.14 -0.60 10.34
C LEU A 16 0.27 -1.13 10.63
N ARG A 17 0.90 -1.80 9.65
CA ARG A 17 2.30 -2.24 9.77
C ARG A 17 3.26 -1.08 9.97
N LEU A 18 3.07 0.02 9.23
CA LEU A 18 3.91 1.20 9.32
C LEU A 18 3.81 1.86 10.70
N ARG A 19 2.61 1.97 11.28
CA ARG A 19 2.42 2.46 12.67
C ARG A 19 3.10 1.57 13.71
N GLY A 20 3.15 0.26 13.48
CA GLY A 20 3.88 -0.67 14.33
C GLY A 20 5.39 -0.42 14.40
N ARG A 21 5.95 0.41 13.52
CA ARG A 21 7.37 0.79 13.49
C ARG A 21 7.68 2.11 14.20
N GLY A 22 6.66 2.79 14.72
CA GLY A 22 6.80 4.06 15.43
C GLY A 22 5.97 5.19 14.83
N THR A 23 6.31 6.42 15.21
CA THR A 23 5.59 7.61 14.76
C THR A 23 5.79 7.85 13.27
N VAL A 24 4.69 7.87 12.53
CA VAL A 24 4.67 8.15 11.09
C VAL A 24 4.17 9.58 10.89
N PRO A 25 4.94 10.46 10.23
CA PRO A 25 4.48 11.82 9.94
C PRO A 25 3.20 11.81 9.09
N LYS A 26 2.22 12.65 9.42
CA LYS A 26 0.97 12.78 8.64
C LYS A 26 1.24 13.07 7.16
N ALA A 27 2.24 13.90 6.87
CA ALA A 27 2.65 14.23 5.51
C ALA A 27 3.12 12.99 4.73
N LEU A 28 3.76 12.03 5.40
CA LEU A 28 4.20 10.79 4.77
C LEU A 28 3.01 9.88 4.43
N ILE A 29 2.00 9.81 5.32
CA ILE A 29 0.75 9.08 5.03
C ILE A 29 0.06 9.69 3.82
N ALA A 30 -0.08 11.03 3.78
CA ALA A 30 -0.68 11.74 2.65
C ALA A 30 0.07 11.51 1.33
N ALA A 31 1.40 11.41 1.38
CA ALA A 31 2.20 11.09 0.19
C ALA A 31 1.89 9.70 -0.38
N PHE A 32 1.68 8.69 0.48
CA PHE A 32 1.28 7.35 0.00
C PHE A 32 -0.12 7.33 -0.61
N GLU A 33 -1.06 8.10 -0.07
CA GLU A 33 -2.41 8.25 -0.63
C GLU A 33 -2.38 8.95 -2.00
N ALA A 34 -1.59 10.01 -2.13
CA ALA A 34 -1.45 10.77 -3.37
C ALA A 34 -0.67 10.01 -4.46
N THR A 35 0.16 9.05 -4.08
CA THR A 35 1.04 8.31 -5.01
C THR A 35 0.96 6.80 -4.74
N PRO A 36 -0.15 6.15 -5.12
CA PRO A 36 -0.38 4.75 -4.81
C PRO A 36 0.58 3.84 -5.60
N ARG A 37 1.35 3.02 -4.87
CA ARG A 37 2.35 2.08 -5.45
C ARG A 37 1.78 1.21 -6.57
N ARG A 38 0.52 0.75 -6.43
CA ARG A 38 -0.18 -0.07 -7.43
C ARG A 38 -0.18 0.53 -8.84
N GLY A 39 -0.26 1.87 -8.95
CA GLY A 39 -0.25 2.58 -10.24
C GLY A 39 1.06 2.46 -11.02
N PHE A 40 2.13 2.05 -10.35
CA PHE A 40 3.46 1.84 -10.94
C PHE A 40 3.76 0.37 -11.22
N LEU A 41 2.81 -0.54 -10.95
CA LEU A 41 3.01 -1.98 -11.08
C LEU A 41 2.24 -2.55 -12.27
N ALA A 42 2.88 -3.51 -12.95
CA ALA A 42 2.19 -4.36 -13.91
C ALA A 42 1.06 -5.15 -13.21
N ALA A 43 -0.02 -5.45 -13.94
CA ALA A 43 -1.27 -5.98 -13.39
C ALA A 43 -1.09 -7.26 -12.56
N GLN A 44 -0.18 -8.16 -12.98
CA GLN A 44 0.13 -9.40 -12.28
C GLN A 44 0.68 -9.19 -10.86
N PHE A 45 1.19 -8.00 -10.55
CA PHE A 45 1.75 -7.65 -9.24
C PHE A 45 0.77 -6.86 -8.36
N HIS A 46 -0.44 -6.55 -8.82
CA HIS A 46 -1.41 -5.78 -8.04
C HIS A 46 -1.77 -6.45 -6.71
N GLN A 47 -1.87 -7.79 -6.69
CA GLN A 47 -2.16 -8.57 -5.48
C GLN A 47 -1.05 -8.46 -4.41
N ILE A 48 0.13 -7.97 -4.77
CA ILE A 48 1.29 -7.85 -3.88
C ILE A 48 1.70 -6.39 -3.67
N ALA A 49 0.92 -5.43 -4.18
CA ALA A 49 1.28 -4.01 -4.23
C ALA A 49 1.60 -3.41 -2.86
N TRP A 50 0.95 -3.90 -1.79
CA TRP A 50 1.09 -3.38 -0.42
C TRP A 50 1.85 -4.33 0.53
N SER A 51 2.45 -5.38 -0.02
CA SER A 51 3.25 -6.32 0.75
C SER A 51 4.64 -5.77 1.07
N GLU A 52 5.22 -6.23 2.17
CA GLU A 52 6.57 -5.86 2.58
C GLU A 52 7.61 -6.74 1.87
N ARG A 53 7.83 -6.50 0.58
CA ARG A 53 8.84 -7.20 -0.22
C ARG A 53 9.16 -6.46 -1.53
N MET A 54 10.23 -6.92 -2.16
CA MET A 54 10.53 -6.59 -3.55
C MET A 54 9.64 -7.42 -4.50
N LEU A 55 9.45 -6.90 -5.71
CA LEU A 55 8.88 -7.70 -6.80
C LEU A 55 9.92 -8.76 -7.22
N PRO A 56 9.48 -9.95 -7.66
CA PRO A 56 10.37 -10.97 -8.22
C PRO A 56 11.01 -10.51 -9.53
#